data_AF-A0A937Z5L9-F1
#
_entry.id   AF-A0A937Z5L9-F1
#
_cell.length_a   1.000
_cell.length_b   1.000
_cell.length_c   1.000
_cell.angle_alpha   90.00
_cell.angle_beta   90.00
_cell.angle_gamma   90.00
#
_symmetry.space_group_name_H-M   'P 1'
#
loop_
_entity.id
_entity.type
_entity.pdbx_description
1 polymer ?
#
loop_
_entity_poly.entity_id
_entity_poly.type
_entity_poly.pdbx_seq_one_letter_code
_entity_poly.pdbx_strand_id
1 'polypeptide(L)'
;MLIARYLKALAGKTELTERGFYPVLARHVIEGLLGYPESSYRIEPKRQMGVPDLELLTDDGSAWVVGEIKLDDGELLDERRRARLWEEQARTYVRPETVHVLLGSPRAFCLLDVSGQLEAGVGLADPELIDLRTGSRHDLSDDSFRLHLGAATFEEACSRRKYERFRRGESPCGYLPLAEGTLPHFEAAFQYASETLLQHARRAWDALEVEAAEARGKLAEIEADRGKLAGDDTRGHQALNSRRWHVRKKHAVALQIHDEDYPQFLYGQAYAGTQGADRLRDIFLTDTVYVVLSRLLFVRLCEDLGLVNKKVSNRGLAAWRELVTNLQGRYQDLLDVAFKDAGLIYSRLFEATVFDWYTDTDGGLSELLERILYRLNAFSFRDVDRDLLGKIYQRFLPAEKRKRLGEFYTDDEVVDYILWRIGFSDDPDVGSRIALDPACGSNTFGVRAAVQ
;
A
#
# COMPACT_ATOMS: atom_id res chain seq x y z
N MET A 1 25.62 25.86 19.82
CA MET A 1 25.21 25.78 18.41
C MET A 1 25.87 24.57 17.76
N LEU A 2 25.07 23.60 17.34
CA LEU A 2 25.50 22.36 16.69
C LEU A 2 26.09 22.65 15.30
N ILE A 3 25.53 23.59 14.54
CA ILE A 3 26.02 23.92 13.21
C ILE A 3 27.43 24.54 13.22
N ALA A 4 27.77 25.33 14.25
CA ALA A 4 29.14 25.81 14.43
C ALA A 4 30.12 24.67 14.77
N ARG A 5 29.67 23.67 15.54
CA ARG A 5 30.48 22.47 15.83
C ARG A 5 30.69 21.64 14.57
N TYR A 6 29.67 21.53 13.72
CA TYR A 6 29.76 20.88 12.41
C TYR A 6 30.82 21.54 11.52
N LEU A 7 30.72 22.86 11.30
CA LEU A 7 31.70 23.58 10.47
C LEU A 7 33.13 23.50 11.03
N LYS A 8 33.28 23.58 12.36
CA LYS A 8 34.59 23.40 13.01
C LYS A 8 35.16 21.99 12.80
N ALA A 9 34.31 20.96 12.85
CA ALA A 9 34.71 19.57 12.60
C ALA A 9 35.11 19.32 11.14
N LEU A 10 34.52 20.04 10.19
CA LEU A 10 34.92 20.02 8.78
C LEU A 10 36.27 20.72 8.57
N ALA A 11 36.44 21.94 9.12
CA ALA A 11 37.65 22.74 8.95
C ALA A 11 38.91 22.09 9.56
N GLY A 12 38.75 21.21 10.54
CA GLY A 12 39.85 20.47 11.17
C GLY A 12 40.45 19.35 10.31
N LYS A 13 39.98 19.13 9.08
CA LYS A 13 40.45 18.06 8.18
C LYS A 13 41.23 18.65 7.00
N THR A 14 42.46 18.17 6.80
CA THR A 14 43.37 18.64 5.74
C THR A 14 42.90 18.24 4.33
N GLU A 15 42.30 17.06 4.19
CA GLU A 15 41.55 16.60 3.02
C GLU A 15 40.28 15.90 3.49
N LEU A 16 39.12 16.31 2.99
CA LEU A 16 37.83 15.73 3.38
C LEU A 16 37.54 14.50 2.51
N THR A 17 37.80 13.30 3.04
CA THR A 17 37.38 12.04 2.41
C THR A 17 35.97 11.65 2.85
N GLU A 18 35.29 10.79 2.08
CA GLU A 18 33.99 10.21 2.47
C GLU A 18 34.03 9.58 3.87
N ARG A 19 35.04 8.75 4.15
CA ARG A 19 35.25 8.15 5.49
C ARG A 19 35.38 9.18 6.60
N GLY A 20 35.89 10.37 6.27
CA GLY A 20 35.95 11.49 7.20
C GLY A 20 34.63 12.23 7.30
N PHE A 21 33.88 12.38 6.21
CA PHE A 21 32.70 13.21 6.16
C PHE A 21 31.49 12.57 6.85
N TYR A 22 31.19 11.31 6.54
CA TYR A 22 29.98 10.64 7.02
C TYR A 22 29.80 10.64 8.55
N PRO A 23 30.84 10.37 9.39
CA PRO A 23 30.69 10.46 10.84
C PRO A 23 30.36 11.88 11.35
N VAL A 24 30.84 12.92 10.64
CA VAL A 24 30.58 14.32 10.99
C VAL A 24 29.15 14.71 10.60
N LEU A 25 28.72 14.27 9.41
CA LEU A 25 27.34 14.41 8.93
C LEU A 25 26.34 13.74 9.87
N ALA A 26 26.57 12.47 10.21
CA ALA A 26 25.75 11.67 11.11
C ALA A 26 25.53 12.38 12.46
N ARG A 27 26.64 12.66 13.16
CA ARG A 27 26.59 13.19 14.52
C ARG A 27 25.98 14.59 14.63
N HIS A 28 26.33 15.48 13.70
CA HIS A 28 25.99 16.90 13.88
C HIS A 28 24.73 17.29 13.11
N VAL A 29 24.52 16.75 11.92
CA VAL A 29 23.37 17.09 11.09
C VAL A 29 22.22 16.13 11.34
N ILE A 30 22.44 14.82 11.17
CA ILE A 30 21.36 13.82 11.24
C ILE A 30 20.85 13.66 12.68
N GLU A 31 21.73 13.36 13.63
CA GLU A 31 21.37 13.20 15.04
C GLU A 31 21.10 14.55 15.72
N GLY A 32 21.93 15.56 15.43
CA GLY A 32 21.87 16.84 16.12
C GLY A 32 20.81 17.81 15.59
N LEU A 33 20.90 18.17 14.31
CA LEU A 33 20.03 19.19 13.72
C LEU A 33 18.68 18.61 13.30
N LEU A 34 18.66 17.43 12.67
CA LEU A 34 17.44 16.77 12.19
C LEU A 34 16.78 15.86 13.24
N GLY A 35 17.50 15.49 14.30
CA GLY A 35 16.95 14.80 15.47
C GLY A 35 16.71 13.29 15.31
N TYR A 36 17.35 12.63 14.35
CA TYR A 36 17.19 11.19 14.16
C TYR A 36 17.97 10.41 15.22
N PRO A 37 17.35 9.42 15.90
CA PRO A 37 18.11 8.47 16.71
C PRO A 37 18.95 7.55 15.81
N GLU A 38 20.02 6.97 16.37
CA GLU A 38 20.94 6.06 15.66
C GLU A 38 20.23 4.85 15.01
N SER A 39 19.12 4.41 15.60
CA SER A 39 18.28 3.32 15.05
C SER A 39 17.42 3.71 13.85
N SER A 40 17.31 5.01 13.54
CA SER A 40 16.39 5.55 12.54
C SER A 40 17.10 6.25 11.39
N TYR A 41 18.37 5.94 11.15
CA TYR A 41 19.04 6.28 9.89
C TYR A 41 20.03 5.20 9.48
N ARG A 42 20.37 5.15 8.19
CA ARG A 42 21.41 4.29 7.64
C ARG A 42 22.31 5.09 6.73
N ILE A 43 23.62 4.84 6.79
CA ILE A 43 24.61 5.45 5.91
C ILE A 43 25.43 4.33 5.25
N GLU A 44 25.28 4.16 3.94
CA GLU A 44 25.90 3.07 3.18
C GLU A 44 26.61 3.58 1.92
N PRO A 45 27.83 4.15 2.04
CA PRO A 45 28.52 4.82 0.94
C PRO A 45 29.14 3.88 -0.12
N LYS A 46 28.70 2.61 -0.23
CA LYS A 46 29.36 1.60 -1.08
C LYS A 46 28.43 0.85 -2.05
N ARG A 47 28.55 1.26 -3.33
CA ARG A 47 28.79 0.47 -4.56
C ARG A 47 27.80 -0.65 -4.96
N GLN A 48 26.52 -0.54 -4.63
CA GLN A 48 25.50 -1.19 -5.46
C GLN A 48 24.63 -0.12 -6.10
N MET A 49 24.54 -0.18 -7.42
CA MET A 49 23.65 0.69 -8.20
C MET A 49 22.22 0.49 -7.66
N GLY A 50 21.57 1.57 -7.24
CA GLY A 50 20.22 1.54 -6.64
C GLY A 50 20.13 1.52 -5.11
N VAL A 51 21.26 1.65 -4.39
CA VAL A 51 21.26 1.85 -2.92
C VAL A 51 21.61 3.29 -2.58
N PRO A 52 20.79 4.02 -1.80
CA PRO A 52 21.09 5.39 -1.40
C PRO A 52 22.25 5.45 -0.40
N ASP A 53 23.05 6.53 -0.45
CA ASP A 53 24.10 6.79 0.53
C ASP A 53 23.54 7.00 1.95
N LEU A 54 22.32 7.55 2.03
CA LEU A 54 21.63 7.89 3.26
C LEU A 54 20.16 7.46 3.20
N GLU A 55 19.69 6.77 4.23
CA GLU A 55 18.26 6.58 4.50
C GLU A 55 17.92 7.22 5.85
N LEU A 56 16.92 8.08 5.89
CA LEU A 56 16.31 8.56 7.13
C LEU A 56 14.96 7.85 7.30
N LEU A 57 14.82 7.13 8.42
CA LEU A 57 13.73 6.19 8.63
C LEU A 57 12.68 6.79 9.57
N THR A 58 11.42 6.47 9.30
CA THR A 58 10.30 6.69 10.23
C THR A 58 10.43 5.80 11.47
N ASP A 59 9.58 6.04 12.46
CA ASP A 59 9.39 5.17 13.63
C ASP A 59 8.94 3.74 13.26
N ASP A 60 8.25 3.57 12.12
CA ASP A 60 7.87 2.26 11.57
C ASP A 60 8.91 1.64 10.62
N GLY A 61 10.11 2.23 10.52
CA GLY A 61 11.24 1.70 9.75
C GLY A 61 11.18 1.94 8.24
N SER A 62 10.22 2.74 7.77
CA SER A 62 10.08 3.11 6.36
C SER A 62 11.04 4.24 6.00
N ALA A 63 11.61 4.22 4.78
CA ALA A 63 12.50 5.28 4.31
C ALA A 63 11.71 6.57 3.95
N TRP A 64 11.68 7.53 4.88
CA TRP A 64 11.00 8.83 4.72
C TRP A 64 11.79 9.76 3.78
N VAL A 65 13.10 9.84 4.01
CA VAL A 65 14.05 10.55 3.14
C VAL A 65 15.10 9.56 2.66
N VAL A 66 15.36 9.56 1.36
CA VAL A 66 16.54 8.91 0.78
C VAL A 66 17.50 9.97 0.31
N GLY A 67 18.80 9.73 0.40
CA GLY A 67 19.80 10.75 0.13
C GLY A 67 21.02 10.27 -0.62
N GLU A 68 21.62 11.23 -1.31
CA GLU A 68 22.81 11.08 -2.14
C GLU A 68 23.82 12.15 -1.73
N ILE A 69 25.06 11.75 -1.46
CA ILE A 69 26.04 12.60 -0.82
C ILE A 69 27.25 12.82 -1.72
N LYS A 70 27.61 14.08 -1.99
CA LYS A 70 28.81 14.46 -2.75
C LYS A 70 29.78 15.26 -1.89
N LEU A 71 31.08 15.11 -2.15
CA LEU A 71 32.11 15.89 -1.45
C LEU A 71 32.30 17.29 -2.05
N ASP A 72 31.95 17.48 -3.33
CA ASP A 72 32.02 18.78 -4.00
C ASP A 72 30.69 19.53 -3.82
N ASP A 73 30.70 20.63 -3.06
CA ASP A 73 29.54 21.52 -2.87
C ASP A 73 29.01 22.04 -4.21
N GLY A 74 29.87 22.18 -5.22
CA GLY A 74 29.52 22.62 -6.57
C GLY A 74 28.51 21.71 -7.27
N GLU A 75 28.46 20.42 -6.92
CA GLU A 75 27.46 19.47 -7.45
C GLU A 75 26.03 19.84 -7.05
N LEU A 76 25.86 20.49 -5.88
CA LEU A 76 24.55 20.87 -5.35
C LEU A 76 24.23 22.34 -5.60
N LEU A 77 25.25 23.22 -5.57
CA LEU A 77 25.07 24.66 -5.77
C LEU A 77 24.77 25.00 -7.23
N ASP A 78 25.32 24.26 -8.19
CA ASP A 78 24.99 24.41 -9.61
C ASP A 78 23.71 23.64 -9.96
N GLU A 79 22.72 24.36 -10.50
CA GLU A 79 21.41 23.79 -10.82
C GLU A 79 21.48 22.66 -11.87
N ARG A 80 22.38 22.77 -12.86
CA ARG A 80 22.51 21.75 -13.91
C ARG A 80 23.17 20.48 -13.40
N ARG A 81 24.17 20.61 -12.53
CA ARG A 81 24.80 19.47 -11.85
C ARG A 81 23.81 18.79 -10.92
N ARG A 82 23.08 19.56 -10.12
CA ARG A 82 22.04 19.05 -9.22
C ARG A 82 20.95 18.28 -9.97
N ALA A 83 20.48 18.81 -11.10
CA ALA A 83 19.49 18.14 -11.94
C ALA A 83 20.01 16.82 -12.54
N ARG A 84 21.29 16.77 -12.96
CA ARG A 84 21.91 15.51 -13.41
C ARG A 84 22.03 14.50 -12.28
N LEU A 85 22.42 14.94 -11.09
CA LEU A 85 22.51 14.07 -9.91
C LEU A 85 21.16 13.44 -9.56
N TRP A 86 20.08 14.21 -9.70
CA TRP A 86 18.71 13.70 -9.59
C TRP A 86 18.40 12.62 -10.63
N GLU A 87 18.54 12.93 -11.91
CA GLU A 87 18.13 12.02 -13.00
C GLU A 87 18.96 10.73 -13.06
N GLU A 88 20.26 10.83 -12.83
CA GLU A 88 21.18 9.70 -13.02
C GLU A 88 21.29 8.79 -11.79
N GLN A 89 21.02 9.31 -10.59
CA GLN A 89 21.25 8.60 -9.33
C GLN A 89 20.05 8.69 -8.39
N ALA A 90 19.76 9.87 -7.85
CA ALA A 90 18.88 9.99 -6.68
C ALA A 90 17.43 9.55 -6.92
N ARG A 91 16.92 9.73 -8.15
CA ARG A 91 15.58 9.26 -8.55
C ARG A 91 15.42 7.75 -8.41
N THR A 92 16.48 6.96 -8.61
CA THR A 92 16.42 5.48 -8.53
C THR A 92 16.19 4.96 -7.12
N TYR A 93 16.39 5.80 -6.10
CA TYR A 93 16.20 5.43 -4.70
C TYR A 93 14.76 5.63 -4.20
N VAL A 94 13.92 6.31 -4.99
CA VAL A 94 12.54 6.66 -4.61
C VAL A 94 11.69 5.40 -4.49
N ARG A 95 11.06 5.23 -3.33
CA ARG A 95 10.20 4.09 -2.97
C ARG A 95 8.81 4.59 -2.56
N PRO A 96 7.81 3.70 -2.41
CA PRO A 96 6.44 4.08 -2.07
C PRO A 96 6.29 4.89 -0.77
N GLU A 97 7.23 4.74 0.16
CA GLU A 97 7.23 5.47 1.43
C GLU A 97 8.04 6.77 1.42
N THR A 98 8.84 6.99 0.38
CA THR A 98 9.69 8.17 0.23
C THR A 98 8.84 9.40 0.00
N VAL A 99 9.14 10.46 0.76
CA VAL A 99 8.46 11.76 0.61
C VAL A 99 9.43 12.83 0.14
N HIS A 100 10.69 12.73 0.56
CA HIS A 100 11.73 13.68 0.19
C HIS A 100 13.00 12.97 -0.26
N VAL A 101 13.79 13.66 -1.08
CA VAL A 101 15.14 13.24 -1.47
C VAL A 101 16.15 14.30 -1.00
N LEU A 102 17.12 13.89 -0.19
CA LEU A 102 18.14 14.79 0.35
C LEU A 102 19.44 14.66 -0.43
N LEU A 103 19.79 15.68 -1.20
CA LEU A 103 21.13 15.83 -1.75
C LEU A 103 21.99 16.55 -0.72
N GLY A 104 23.11 15.96 -0.31
CA GLY A 104 24.01 16.53 0.69
C GLY A 104 25.44 16.70 0.22
N SER A 105 26.09 17.73 0.74
CA SER A 105 27.52 18.00 0.61
C SER A 105 28.04 18.69 1.87
N PRO A 106 29.37 18.88 2.05
CA PRO A 106 29.90 19.49 3.27
C PRO A 106 29.31 20.85 3.64
N ARG A 107 28.89 21.65 2.65
CA ARG A 107 28.35 22.99 2.90
C ARG A 107 27.05 23.28 2.18
N ALA A 108 26.46 22.34 1.46
CA ALA A 108 25.14 22.50 0.87
C ALA A 108 24.24 21.29 1.10
N PHE A 109 22.98 21.55 1.41
CA PHE A 109 21.93 20.53 1.58
C PHE A 109 20.72 20.96 0.78
N CYS A 110 20.22 20.10 -0.11
CA CYS A 110 19.04 20.35 -0.93
C CYS A 110 18.02 19.25 -0.67
N LEU A 111 16.83 19.63 -0.22
CA LEU A 111 15.67 18.76 -0.09
C LEU A 111 14.82 18.89 -1.35
N LEU A 112 14.72 17.80 -2.10
CA LEU A 112 13.87 17.68 -3.27
C LEU A 112 12.59 16.93 -2.90
N ASP A 113 11.51 17.19 -3.63
CA ASP A 113 10.37 16.28 -3.65
C ASP A 113 10.68 15.04 -4.50
N VAL A 114 9.74 14.08 -4.51
CA VAL A 114 9.84 12.84 -5.31
C VAL A 114 9.79 13.05 -6.83
N SER A 115 9.57 14.27 -7.31
CA SER A 115 9.65 14.65 -8.73
C SER A 115 10.98 15.32 -9.09
N GLY A 116 11.83 15.59 -8.10
CA GLY A 116 13.12 16.27 -8.27
C GLY A 116 13.05 17.79 -8.13
N GLN A 117 11.89 18.35 -7.78
CA GLN A 117 11.74 19.79 -7.56
C GLN A 117 12.35 20.18 -6.21
N LEU A 118 13.11 21.28 -6.19
CA LEU A 118 13.71 21.81 -4.96
C LEU A 118 12.65 22.38 -4.01
N GLU A 119 12.39 21.69 -2.90
CA GLU A 119 11.46 22.12 -1.85
C GLU A 119 12.14 22.97 -0.79
N ALA A 120 13.39 22.66 -0.45
CA ALA A 120 14.20 23.48 0.46
C ALA A 120 15.68 23.32 0.13
N GLY A 121 16.49 24.33 0.43
CA GLY A 121 17.93 24.17 0.31
C GLY A 121 18.68 25.18 1.15
N VAL A 122 19.78 24.75 1.76
CA VAL A 122 20.64 25.60 2.58
C VAL A 122 22.09 25.47 2.14
N GLY A 123 22.73 26.62 1.94
CA GLY A 123 24.17 26.77 1.76
C GLY A 123 24.78 27.36 3.02
N LEU A 124 25.87 26.78 3.50
CA LEU A 124 26.56 27.19 4.73
C LEU A 124 27.77 28.06 4.37
N ALA A 125 27.64 29.37 4.52
CA ALA A 125 28.65 30.36 4.19
C ALA A 125 28.98 31.22 5.42
N ASP A 126 29.74 30.67 6.37
CA ASP A 126 30.14 31.31 7.64
C ASP A 126 30.50 32.80 7.45
N PRO A 127 29.78 33.75 8.10
CA PRO A 127 28.84 33.58 9.23
C PRO A 127 27.36 33.42 8.88
N GLU A 128 27.03 33.19 7.62
CA GLU A 128 25.66 33.19 7.09
C GLU A 128 25.19 31.80 6.64
N LEU A 129 23.87 31.62 6.67
CA LEU A 129 23.15 30.55 5.98
C LEU A 129 22.41 31.17 4.80
N ILE A 130 22.54 30.55 3.62
CA ILE A 130 21.92 31.00 2.38
C ILE A 130 20.78 30.04 2.04
N ASP A 131 19.57 30.56 1.88
CA ASP A 131 18.47 29.81 1.27
C ASP A 131 18.75 29.63 -0.22
N LEU A 132 18.97 28.40 -0.66
CA LEU A 132 19.32 28.08 -2.05
C LEU A 132 18.14 28.22 -3.02
N ARG A 133 16.91 28.35 -2.53
CA ARG A 133 15.73 28.63 -3.38
C ARG A 133 15.59 30.11 -3.68
N THR A 134 15.78 30.97 -2.68
CA THR A 134 15.49 32.41 -2.79
C THR A 134 16.74 33.28 -2.87
N GLY A 135 17.91 32.75 -2.49
CA GLY A 135 19.14 33.50 -2.31
C GLY A 135 19.19 34.33 -1.03
N SER A 136 18.16 34.24 -0.18
CA SER A 136 18.07 35.00 1.08
C SER A 136 19.17 34.57 2.06
N ARG A 137 19.69 35.54 2.82
CA ARG A 137 20.74 35.33 3.81
C ARG A 137 20.17 35.43 5.20
N HIS A 138 20.56 34.49 6.05
CA HIS A 138 20.12 34.37 7.44
C HIS A 138 21.32 34.16 8.34
N ASP A 139 21.16 34.47 9.62
CA ASP A 139 22.17 34.13 10.62
C ASP A 139 22.41 32.61 10.60
N LEU A 140 23.68 32.22 10.60
CA LEU A 140 24.05 30.81 10.70
C LEU A 140 23.72 30.30 12.11
N SER A 141 22.55 29.68 12.27
CA SER A 141 22.08 29.12 13.54
C SER A 141 21.40 27.77 13.38
N ASP A 142 21.32 27.03 14.50
CA ASP A 142 20.61 25.73 14.52
C ASP A 142 19.12 25.93 14.16
N ASP A 143 18.51 27.03 14.59
CA ASP A 143 17.11 27.38 14.32
C ASP A 143 16.90 27.74 12.85
N SER A 144 17.81 28.52 12.26
CA SER A 144 17.78 28.87 10.83
C SER A 144 17.89 27.61 9.97
N PHE A 145 18.80 26.69 10.31
CA PHE A 145 18.94 25.42 9.58
C PHE A 145 17.67 24.56 9.66
N ARG A 146 17.12 24.38 10.86
CA ARG A 146 15.88 23.60 11.07
C ARG A 146 14.67 24.24 10.44
N LEU A 147 14.59 25.57 10.39
CA LEU A 147 13.49 26.26 9.72
C LEU A 147 13.43 25.89 8.23
N HIS A 148 14.59 25.82 7.57
CA HIS A 148 14.66 25.52 6.14
C HIS A 148 14.54 24.03 5.85
N LEU A 149 15.17 23.15 6.64
CA LEU A 149 15.13 21.69 6.43
C LEU A 149 14.14 20.96 7.36
N GLY A 150 13.16 21.68 7.90
CA GLY A 150 12.21 21.16 8.91
C GLY A 150 11.43 19.93 8.42
N ALA A 151 11.06 19.91 7.14
CA ALA A 151 10.34 18.79 6.52
C ALA A 151 11.11 17.45 6.55
N ALA A 152 12.44 17.51 6.67
CA ALA A 152 13.30 16.33 6.74
C ALA A 152 13.54 15.84 8.18
N THR A 153 13.06 16.54 9.21
CA THR A 153 13.32 16.19 10.61
C THR A 153 12.63 14.89 11.05
N PHE A 154 13.16 14.25 12.08
CA PHE A 154 12.56 13.03 12.64
C PHE A 154 11.16 13.29 13.23
N GLU A 155 10.91 14.49 13.76
CA GLU A 155 9.58 14.89 14.26
C GLU A 155 8.52 14.84 13.15
N GLU A 156 8.86 15.27 11.93
CA GLU A 156 7.98 15.18 10.76
C GLU A 156 7.85 13.75 10.23
N ALA A 157 8.92 12.94 10.34
CA ALA A 157 8.93 11.55 9.90
C ALA A 157 8.07 10.61 10.79
N CYS A 158 7.74 11.00 12.02
CA CYS A 158 6.90 10.22 12.92
C CYS A 158 5.56 9.85 12.28
N SER A 159 5.15 8.57 12.41
CA SER A 159 3.96 7.99 11.77
C SER A 159 2.72 8.87 11.89
N ARG A 160 2.50 9.49 13.06
CA ARG A 160 1.36 10.38 13.28
C ARG A 160 1.30 11.55 12.28
N ARG A 161 2.39 12.31 12.11
CA ARG A 161 2.41 13.48 11.20
C ARG A 161 2.35 13.04 9.74
N LYS A 162 3.09 11.99 9.40
CA LYS A 162 3.05 11.34 8.08
C LYS A 162 1.62 10.98 7.65
N TYR A 163 0.89 10.23 8.47
CA TYR A 163 -0.47 9.83 8.13
C TYR A 163 -1.47 11.00 8.24
N GLU A 164 -1.22 12.00 9.08
CA GLU A 164 -2.01 13.23 9.09
C GLU A 164 -1.92 14.02 7.77
N ARG A 165 -0.73 14.14 7.16
CA ARG A 165 -0.56 14.73 5.82
C ARG A 165 -1.29 13.91 4.76
N PHE A 166 -1.18 12.58 4.84
CA PHE A 166 -1.89 11.68 3.93
C PHE A 166 -3.41 11.86 4.00
N ARG A 167 -3.97 11.91 5.22
CA ARG A 167 -5.41 12.20 5.46
C ARG A 167 -5.85 13.56 4.94
N ARG A 168 -4.93 14.52 4.76
CA ARG A 168 -5.21 15.85 4.18
C ARG A 168 -5.07 15.87 2.65
N GLY A 169 -4.61 14.78 2.02
CA GLY A 169 -4.26 14.78 0.61
C GLY A 169 -3.04 15.65 0.28
N GLU A 170 -2.15 15.84 1.26
CA GLU A 170 -0.91 16.64 1.13
C GLU A 170 0.31 15.75 0.84
N SER A 171 0.14 14.43 0.83
CA SER A 171 1.20 13.48 0.49
C SER A 171 1.39 13.39 -1.03
N PRO A 172 2.65 13.26 -1.51
CA PRO A 172 2.91 12.95 -2.91
C PRO A 172 2.14 11.70 -3.37
N CYS A 173 1.67 11.71 -4.63
CA CYS A 173 0.91 10.60 -5.19
C CYS A 173 1.28 10.33 -6.64
N GLY A 174 1.13 9.08 -7.08
CA GLY A 174 1.29 8.71 -8.49
C GLY A 174 2.66 9.04 -9.09
N TYR A 175 3.69 9.16 -8.26
CA TYR A 175 5.05 9.49 -8.67
C TYR A 175 5.85 8.25 -9.13
N LEU A 176 5.35 7.05 -8.82
CA LEU A 176 5.83 5.80 -9.40
C LEU A 176 4.87 5.37 -10.52
N PRO A 177 5.18 5.62 -11.81
CA PRO A 177 4.42 5.05 -12.89
C PRO A 177 4.53 3.53 -12.80
N LEU A 178 3.43 2.81 -13.01
CA LEU A 178 3.47 1.35 -13.02
C LEU A 178 4.08 0.89 -14.35
N ALA A 179 5.35 0.45 -14.30
CA ALA A 179 6.16 0.05 -15.44
C ALA A 179 7.13 -1.07 -15.04
N GLU A 180 7.81 -1.72 -15.98
CA GLU A 180 8.73 -2.84 -15.67
C GLU A 180 9.80 -2.49 -14.62
N GLY A 181 10.35 -1.27 -14.68
CA GLY A 181 11.38 -0.81 -13.73
C GLY A 181 10.85 -0.54 -12.32
N THR A 182 9.56 -0.26 -12.15
CA THR A 182 8.94 0.07 -10.85
C THR A 182 8.08 -1.08 -10.30
N LEU A 183 7.84 -2.11 -11.11
CA LEU A 183 7.05 -3.28 -10.74
C LEU A 183 7.57 -3.98 -9.46
N PRO A 184 8.89 -4.09 -9.20
CA PRO A 184 9.37 -4.64 -7.93
C PRO A 184 8.93 -3.84 -6.69
N HIS A 185 8.81 -2.51 -6.80
CA HIS A 185 8.31 -1.68 -5.70
C HIS A 185 6.81 -1.91 -5.47
N PHE A 186 6.05 -2.07 -6.55
CA PHE A 186 4.64 -2.40 -6.48
C PHE A 186 4.42 -3.77 -5.85
N GLU A 187 5.21 -4.77 -6.23
CA GLU A 187 5.19 -6.10 -5.63
C GLU A 187 5.48 -6.05 -4.12
N ALA A 188 6.50 -5.30 -3.70
CA ALA A 188 6.82 -5.15 -2.29
C ALA A 188 5.65 -4.50 -1.50
N ALA A 189 5.06 -3.43 -2.05
CA ALA A 189 3.91 -2.77 -1.43
C ALA A 189 2.68 -3.69 -1.35
N PHE A 190 2.46 -4.50 -2.39
CA PHE A 190 1.35 -5.44 -2.44
C PHE A 190 1.56 -6.62 -1.49
N GLN A 191 2.77 -7.19 -1.44
CA GLN A 191 3.13 -8.26 -0.52
C GLN A 191 2.95 -7.80 0.93
N TYR A 192 3.40 -6.58 1.25
CA TYR A 192 3.15 -5.97 2.54
C TYR A 192 1.65 -5.89 2.86
N ALA A 193 0.82 -5.45 1.91
CA ALA A 193 -0.62 -5.35 2.09
C ALA A 193 -1.26 -6.73 2.32
N SER A 194 -0.87 -7.73 1.53
CA SER A 194 -1.33 -9.11 1.64
C SER A 194 -0.96 -9.72 2.99
N GLU A 195 0.30 -9.64 3.41
CA GLU A 195 0.75 -10.18 4.69
C GLU A 195 0.05 -9.50 5.87
N THR A 196 -0.09 -8.18 5.83
CA THR A 196 -0.71 -7.40 6.89
C THR A 196 -2.20 -7.73 7.02
N LEU A 197 -2.94 -7.79 5.90
CA LEU A 197 -4.34 -8.17 5.90
C LEU A 197 -4.54 -9.64 6.29
N LEU A 198 -3.66 -10.54 5.87
CA LEU A 198 -3.75 -11.95 6.24
C LEU A 198 -3.52 -12.16 7.73
N GLN A 199 -2.56 -11.46 8.34
CA GLN A 199 -2.36 -11.50 9.78
C GLN A 199 -3.57 -10.95 10.55
N HIS A 200 -4.24 -9.93 10.02
CA HIS A 200 -5.48 -9.43 10.60
C HIS A 200 -6.63 -10.43 10.43
N ALA A 201 -6.83 -10.98 9.23
CA ALA A 201 -7.87 -11.97 8.94
C ALA A 201 -7.72 -13.24 9.80
N ARG A 202 -6.49 -13.69 10.07
CA ARG A 202 -6.20 -14.80 10.99
C ARG A 202 -6.68 -14.49 12.42
N ARG A 203 -6.37 -13.30 12.94
CA ARG A 203 -6.81 -12.86 14.26
C ARG A 203 -8.33 -12.70 14.35
N ALA A 204 -8.93 -12.10 13.32
CA ALA A 204 -10.38 -11.94 13.23
C ALA A 204 -11.08 -13.31 13.19
N TRP A 205 -10.55 -14.27 12.42
CA TRP A 205 -11.04 -15.64 12.41
C TRP A 205 -11.02 -16.27 13.80
N ASP A 206 -9.88 -16.22 14.50
CA ASP A 206 -9.75 -16.85 15.82
C ASP A 206 -10.76 -16.26 16.82
N ALA A 207 -10.99 -14.94 16.76
CA ALA A 207 -11.99 -14.27 17.58
C ALA A 207 -13.43 -14.71 17.24
N LEU A 208 -13.75 -14.76 15.94
CA LEU A 208 -15.08 -15.15 15.45
C LEU A 208 -15.37 -16.63 15.67
N GLU A 209 -14.35 -17.48 15.70
CA GLU A 209 -14.49 -18.91 15.98
C GLU A 209 -14.92 -19.15 17.44
N VAL A 210 -14.27 -18.43 18.37
CA VAL A 210 -14.66 -18.43 19.79
C VAL A 210 -16.08 -17.88 19.96
N GLU A 211 -16.40 -16.79 19.28
CA GLU A 211 -17.74 -16.18 19.33
C GLU A 211 -18.82 -17.11 18.76
N ALA A 212 -18.54 -17.80 17.64
CA ALA A 212 -19.45 -18.77 17.06
C ALA A 212 -19.69 -19.96 17.99
N ALA A 213 -18.63 -20.45 18.66
CA ALA A 213 -18.77 -21.51 19.66
C ALA A 213 -19.65 -21.07 20.84
N GLU A 214 -19.47 -19.85 21.35
CA GLU A 214 -20.31 -19.28 22.41
C GLU A 214 -21.78 -19.16 21.95
N ALA A 215 -22.01 -18.67 20.73
CA ALA A 215 -23.34 -18.54 20.15
C ALA A 215 -24.04 -19.90 20.00
N ARG A 216 -23.33 -20.92 19.50
CA ARG A 216 -23.85 -22.29 19.36
C ARG A 216 -24.21 -22.89 20.73
N GLY A 217 -23.40 -22.66 21.76
CA GLY A 217 -23.71 -23.06 23.13
C GLY A 217 -25.04 -22.48 23.64
N LYS A 218 -25.20 -21.15 23.52
CA LYS A 218 -26.46 -20.46 23.90
C LYS A 218 -27.65 -20.94 23.09
N LEU A 219 -27.48 -21.20 21.79
CA LEU A 219 -28.56 -21.71 20.94
C LEU A 219 -28.96 -23.13 21.34
N ALA A 220 -28.00 -23.99 21.70
CA ALA A 220 -28.26 -25.34 22.19
C ALA A 220 -29.00 -25.33 23.54
N GLU A 221 -28.66 -24.42 24.46
CA GLU A 221 -29.40 -24.22 25.71
C GLU A 221 -30.85 -23.81 25.46
N ILE A 222 -31.07 -22.84 24.55
CA ILE A 222 -32.43 -22.40 24.17
C ILE A 222 -33.23 -23.55 23.56
N GLU A 223 -32.58 -24.40 22.76
CA GLU A 223 -33.21 -25.59 22.17
C GLU A 223 -33.56 -26.64 23.22
N ALA A 224 -32.68 -26.88 24.19
CA ALA A 224 -32.93 -27.77 25.32
C ALA A 224 -34.08 -27.26 26.21
N ASP A 225 -34.16 -25.95 26.46
CA ASP A 225 -35.27 -25.33 27.19
C ASP A 225 -36.59 -25.45 26.42
N ARG A 226 -36.54 -25.32 25.09
CA ARG A 226 -37.71 -25.52 24.22
C ARG A 226 -38.28 -26.93 24.35
N GLY A 227 -37.42 -27.94 24.42
CA GLY A 227 -37.82 -29.34 24.62
C GLY A 227 -38.53 -29.62 25.95
N LYS A 228 -38.43 -28.72 26.95
CA LYS A 228 -39.08 -28.85 28.26
C LYS A 228 -40.47 -28.20 28.32
N LEU A 229 -40.85 -27.40 27.32
CA LEU A 229 -42.12 -26.70 27.30
C LEU A 229 -43.25 -27.62 26.82
N ALA A 230 -44.44 -27.44 27.41
CA ALA A 230 -45.65 -28.05 26.90
C ALA A 230 -46.01 -27.44 25.53
N GLY A 231 -46.54 -28.25 24.60
CA GLY A 231 -46.82 -27.82 23.22
C GLY A 231 -47.81 -26.64 23.09
N ASP A 232 -48.62 -26.40 24.12
CA ASP A 232 -49.60 -25.31 24.21
C ASP A 232 -49.07 -24.05 24.94
N ASP A 233 -47.86 -24.08 25.52
CA ASP A 233 -47.24 -22.92 26.19
C ASP A 233 -46.77 -21.87 25.17
N THR A 234 -47.72 -21.09 24.67
CA THR A 234 -47.51 -20.07 23.64
C THR A 234 -46.57 -18.97 24.12
N ARG A 235 -46.64 -18.59 25.42
CA ARG A 235 -45.82 -17.52 25.99
C ARG A 235 -44.36 -17.96 26.15
N GLY A 236 -44.14 -19.18 26.64
CA GLY A 236 -42.80 -19.79 26.75
C GLY A 236 -42.11 -19.89 25.39
N HIS A 237 -42.80 -20.40 24.38
CA HIS A 237 -42.27 -20.47 23.01
C HIS A 237 -41.91 -19.09 22.44
N GLN A 238 -42.74 -18.07 22.65
CA GLN A 238 -42.47 -16.70 22.19
C GLN A 238 -41.24 -16.08 22.87
N ALA A 239 -41.07 -16.32 24.17
CA ALA A 239 -39.90 -15.87 24.92
C ALA A 239 -38.60 -16.54 24.41
N LEU A 240 -38.61 -17.85 24.16
CA LEU A 240 -37.45 -18.58 23.63
C LEU A 240 -37.11 -18.15 22.19
N ASN A 241 -38.11 -17.93 21.33
CA ASN A 241 -37.88 -17.39 19.99
C ASN A 241 -37.23 -16.00 20.03
N SER A 242 -37.68 -15.15 20.96
CA SER A 242 -37.09 -13.82 21.15
C SER A 242 -35.64 -13.92 21.63
N ARG A 243 -35.33 -14.79 22.60
CA ARG A 243 -33.95 -15.06 23.03
C ARG A 243 -33.08 -15.57 21.87
N ARG A 244 -33.58 -16.53 21.08
CA ARG A 244 -32.90 -17.08 19.90
C ARG A 244 -32.57 -15.99 18.89
N TRP A 245 -33.52 -15.11 18.59
CA TRP A 245 -33.32 -13.98 17.68
C TRP A 245 -32.22 -13.03 18.18
N HIS A 246 -32.22 -12.70 19.48
CA HIS A 246 -31.18 -11.83 20.07
C HIS A 246 -29.79 -12.47 19.98
N VAL A 247 -29.67 -13.78 20.24
CA VAL A 247 -28.39 -14.50 20.11
C VAL A 247 -27.91 -14.48 18.66
N ARG A 248 -28.77 -14.85 17.69
CA ARG A 248 -28.39 -14.84 16.27
C ARG A 248 -28.04 -13.44 15.77
N LYS A 249 -28.78 -12.41 16.20
CA LYS A 249 -28.51 -11.02 15.81
C LYS A 249 -27.20 -10.50 16.39
N LYS A 250 -26.92 -10.80 17.67
CA LYS A 250 -25.67 -10.37 18.33
C LYS A 250 -24.45 -11.01 17.67
N HIS A 251 -24.53 -12.29 17.34
CA HIS A 251 -23.42 -13.10 16.82
C HIS A 251 -23.55 -13.35 15.31
N ALA A 252 -24.21 -12.45 14.57
CA ALA A 252 -24.61 -12.68 13.19
C ALA A 252 -23.41 -12.93 12.27
N VAL A 253 -22.35 -12.14 12.41
CA VAL A 253 -21.13 -12.25 11.60
C VAL A 253 -20.42 -13.58 11.86
N ALA A 254 -20.19 -13.92 13.13
CA ALA A 254 -19.55 -15.17 13.52
C ALA A 254 -20.32 -16.40 13.01
N LEU A 255 -21.65 -16.38 13.15
CA LEU A 255 -22.50 -17.46 12.63
C LEU A 255 -22.51 -17.52 11.10
N GLN A 256 -22.58 -16.38 10.41
CA GLN A 256 -22.53 -16.33 8.94
C GLN A 256 -21.25 -17.00 8.42
N ILE A 257 -20.09 -16.61 8.95
CA ILE A 257 -18.80 -17.10 8.49
C ILE A 257 -18.66 -18.60 8.78
N HIS A 258 -18.94 -19.03 10.01
CA HIS A 258 -18.63 -20.39 10.44
C HIS A 258 -19.74 -21.42 10.15
N ASP A 259 -20.99 -21.01 9.99
CA ASP A 259 -22.11 -21.91 9.71
C ASP A 259 -22.57 -21.86 8.24
N GLU A 260 -22.22 -20.82 7.48
CA GLU A 260 -22.66 -20.65 6.08
C GLU A 260 -21.48 -20.51 5.11
N ASP A 261 -20.68 -19.45 5.21
CA ASP A 261 -19.70 -19.08 4.20
C ASP A 261 -18.52 -20.07 4.10
N TYR A 262 -17.91 -20.43 5.24
CA TYR A 262 -16.81 -21.39 5.26
C TYR A 262 -17.27 -22.81 4.87
N PRO A 263 -18.40 -23.34 5.37
CA PRO A 263 -18.98 -24.58 4.85
C PRO A 263 -19.26 -24.56 3.36
N GLN A 264 -19.78 -23.45 2.82
CA GLN A 264 -19.99 -23.27 1.38
C GLN A 264 -18.67 -23.30 0.60
N PHE A 265 -17.62 -22.64 1.10
CA PHE A 265 -16.27 -22.74 0.55
C PHE A 265 -15.77 -24.19 0.54
N LEU A 266 -15.89 -24.90 1.67
CA LEU A 266 -15.46 -26.29 1.79
C LEU A 266 -16.18 -27.21 0.80
N TYR A 267 -17.48 -26.99 0.56
CA TYR A 267 -18.24 -27.73 -0.45
C TYR A 267 -17.64 -27.56 -1.85
N GLY A 268 -17.24 -26.32 -2.21
CA GLY A 268 -16.55 -26.05 -3.47
C GLY A 268 -15.15 -26.70 -3.57
N GLN A 269 -14.49 -26.92 -2.44
CA GLN A 269 -13.16 -27.57 -2.37
C GLN A 269 -13.23 -29.11 -2.31
N ALA A 270 -14.42 -29.71 -2.20
CA ALA A 270 -14.58 -31.16 -2.08
C ALA A 270 -13.99 -31.96 -3.26
N TYR A 271 -13.83 -31.32 -4.43
CA TYR A 271 -13.17 -31.89 -5.61
C TYR A 271 -11.63 -31.91 -5.51
N ALA A 272 -11.02 -31.22 -4.55
CA ALA A 272 -9.57 -30.97 -4.50
C ALA A 272 -8.74 -31.95 -3.64
N GLY A 273 -9.35 -32.92 -2.93
CA GLY A 273 -8.67 -34.04 -2.27
C GLY A 273 -7.70 -33.74 -1.11
N THR A 274 -7.80 -34.53 -0.02
CA THR A 274 -6.77 -34.75 1.05
C THR A 274 -6.05 -33.53 1.67
N GLN A 275 -6.65 -32.33 1.68
CA GLN A 275 -6.07 -31.18 2.38
C GLN A 275 -6.50 -31.23 3.85
N GLY A 276 -5.56 -31.05 4.80
CA GLY A 276 -5.89 -30.93 6.23
C GLY A 276 -6.71 -29.68 6.52
N ALA A 277 -7.49 -29.69 7.62
CA ALA A 277 -8.40 -28.61 8.00
C ALA A 277 -7.70 -27.24 8.12
N ASP A 278 -6.51 -27.20 8.74
CA ASP A 278 -5.71 -25.98 8.88
C ASP A 278 -5.31 -25.39 7.53
N ARG A 279 -5.01 -26.25 6.55
CA ARG A 279 -4.63 -25.81 5.20
C ARG A 279 -5.82 -25.22 4.45
N LEU A 280 -7.03 -25.77 4.61
CA LEU A 280 -8.24 -25.24 4.00
C LEU A 280 -8.64 -23.89 4.60
N ARG A 281 -8.50 -23.73 5.92
CA ARG A 281 -8.64 -22.44 6.60
C ARG A 281 -7.68 -21.42 6.00
N ASP A 282 -6.39 -21.75 5.90
CA ASP A 282 -5.38 -20.85 5.34
C ASP A 282 -5.68 -20.41 3.91
N ILE A 283 -6.22 -21.31 3.07
CA ILE A 283 -6.66 -20.97 1.72
C ILE A 283 -7.83 -19.99 1.77
N PHE A 284 -8.86 -20.27 2.58
CA PHE A 284 -10.03 -19.40 2.72
C PHE A 284 -9.65 -17.98 3.17
N LEU A 285 -8.77 -17.86 4.17
CA LEU A 285 -8.26 -16.56 4.64
C LEU A 285 -7.45 -15.84 3.56
N THR A 286 -6.65 -16.58 2.83
CA THR A 286 -5.82 -16.05 1.74
C THR A 286 -6.70 -15.54 0.60
N ASP A 287 -7.73 -16.28 0.21
CA ASP A 287 -8.71 -15.89 -0.81
C ASP A 287 -9.48 -14.63 -0.39
N THR A 288 -9.88 -14.55 0.89
CA THR A 288 -10.48 -13.36 1.50
C THR A 288 -9.63 -12.10 1.27
N VAL A 289 -8.34 -12.17 1.58
CA VAL A 289 -7.40 -11.05 1.38
C VAL A 289 -7.25 -10.69 -0.09
N TYR A 290 -7.12 -11.70 -0.97
CA TYR A 290 -6.95 -11.46 -2.41
C TYR A 290 -8.17 -10.83 -3.06
N VAL A 291 -9.39 -11.17 -2.63
CA VAL A 291 -10.62 -10.53 -3.14
C VAL A 291 -10.61 -9.04 -2.81
N VAL A 292 -10.33 -8.68 -1.55
CA VAL A 292 -10.25 -7.28 -1.11
C VAL A 292 -9.17 -6.51 -1.88
N LEU A 293 -7.98 -7.08 -2.01
CA LEU A 293 -6.88 -6.44 -2.73
C LEU A 293 -7.16 -6.30 -4.23
N SER A 294 -7.74 -7.32 -4.86
CA SER A 294 -8.10 -7.27 -6.29
C SER A 294 -9.12 -6.16 -6.57
N ARG A 295 -10.14 -6.03 -5.71
CA ARG A 295 -11.13 -4.95 -5.79
C ARG A 295 -10.50 -3.58 -5.57
N LEU A 296 -9.62 -3.44 -4.58
CA LEU A 296 -8.90 -2.19 -4.32
C LEU A 296 -8.05 -1.76 -5.52
N LEU A 297 -7.36 -2.70 -6.15
CA LEU A 297 -6.58 -2.44 -7.35
C LEU A 297 -7.46 -2.05 -8.54
N PHE A 298 -8.59 -2.73 -8.72
CA PHE A 298 -9.54 -2.36 -9.76
C PHE A 298 -10.09 -0.95 -9.56
N VAL A 299 -10.41 -0.57 -8.32
CA VAL A 299 -10.78 0.81 -7.98
C VAL A 299 -9.65 1.78 -8.38
N ARG A 300 -8.40 1.50 -7.99
CA ARG A 300 -7.25 2.35 -8.32
C ARG A 300 -7.04 2.51 -9.83
N LEU A 301 -7.21 1.41 -10.58
CA LEU A 301 -7.18 1.43 -12.04
C LEU A 301 -8.28 2.35 -12.59
N CYS A 302 -9.52 2.18 -12.14
CA CYS A 302 -10.64 3.02 -12.57
C CYS A 302 -10.44 4.51 -12.23
N GLU A 303 -9.89 4.81 -11.05
CA GLU A 303 -9.61 6.19 -10.61
C GLU A 303 -8.55 6.88 -11.47
N ASP A 304 -7.47 6.17 -11.81
CA ASP A 304 -6.37 6.75 -12.58
C ASP A 304 -6.67 6.80 -14.09
N LEU A 305 -7.48 5.87 -14.61
CA LEU A 305 -8.03 5.93 -15.97
C LEU A 305 -9.20 6.93 -16.12
N GLY A 306 -9.68 7.52 -15.01
CA GLY A 306 -10.78 8.48 -15.04
C GLY A 306 -12.16 7.87 -15.27
N LEU A 307 -12.33 6.56 -15.08
CA LEU A 307 -13.61 5.85 -15.16
C LEU A 307 -14.51 6.16 -13.96
N VAL A 308 -13.90 6.47 -12.81
CA VAL A 308 -14.59 6.91 -11.60
C VAL A 308 -13.85 8.09 -10.96
N ASN A 309 -14.54 8.86 -10.12
CA ASN A 309 -13.90 9.91 -9.32
C ASN A 309 -12.97 9.31 -8.25
N LYS A 310 -11.89 10.00 -7.93
CA LYS A 310 -10.92 9.59 -6.90
C LYS A 310 -11.56 9.53 -5.50
N LYS A 311 -11.33 8.45 -4.77
CA LYS A 311 -11.80 8.16 -3.40
C LYS A 311 -10.66 7.62 -2.54
N VAL A 312 -10.01 6.56 -3.00
CA VAL A 312 -8.92 5.87 -2.27
C VAL A 312 -7.53 6.39 -2.66
N SER A 313 -7.47 7.38 -3.56
CA SER A 313 -6.24 8.04 -4.01
C SER A 313 -6.26 9.54 -3.73
N ASN A 314 -5.12 10.08 -3.26
CA ASN A 314 -4.82 11.49 -3.02
C ASN A 314 -6.04 12.40 -2.74
N ARG A 315 -6.47 13.21 -3.72
CA ARG A 315 -7.57 14.17 -3.58
C ARG A 315 -8.89 13.54 -3.14
N GLY A 316 -9.11 12.26 -3.45
CA GLY A 316 -10.25 11.50 -2.96
C GLY A 316 -10.25 11.32 -1.45
N LEU A 317 -9.08 11.13 -0.83
CA LEU A 317 -8.94 11.03 0.62
C LEU A 317 -9.17 12.37 1.32
N ALA A 318 -8.71 13.47 0.71
CA ALA A 318 -9.01 14.81 1.20
C ALA A 318 -10.52 15.10 1.14
N ALA A 319 -11.16 14.81 0.00
CA ALA A 319 -12.61 14.98 -0.18
C ALA A 319 -13.42 14.06 0.76
N TRP A 320 -12.97 12.82 0.97
CA TRP A 320 -13.56 11.90 1.94
C TRP A 320 -13.49 12.48 3.36
N ARG A 321 -12.33 13.02 3.76
CA ARG A 321 -12.19 13.64 5.07
C ARG A 321 -13.12 14.85 5.23
N GLU A 322 -13.28 15.69 4.21
CA GLU A 322 -14.22 16.81 4.23
C GLU A 322 -15.67 16.33 4.35
N LEU A 323 -16.03 15.25 3.65
CA LEU A 323 -17.34 14.62 3.74
C LEU A 323 -17.59 13.99 5.13
N VAL A 324 -16.51 13.53 5.76
CA VAL A 324 -16.53 12.65 6.93
C VAL A 324 -15.87 13.32 8.14
N THR A 325 -16.01 14.65 8.28
CA THR A 325 -15.41 15.45 9.38
C THR A 325 -15.70 14.92 10.80
N ASN A 326 -16.66 14.01 10.95
CA ASN A 326 -17.03 13.36 12.20
C ASN A 326 -16.85 11.82 12.26
N LEU A 327 -16.46 11.11 11.18
CA LEU A 327 -16.10 9.67 11.28
C LEU A 327 -14.57 9.54 11.21
N GLN A 328 -13.93 9.75 12.36
CA GLN A 328 -12.51 9.44 12.46
C GLN A 328 -12.31 7.93 12.33
N GLY A 329 -11.47 7.52 11.38
CA GLY A 329 -10.90 6.18 11.38
C GLY A 329 -11.84 5.04 10.96
N ARG A 330 -12.66 5.20 9.92
CA ARG A 330 -13.37 4.07 9.28
C ARG A 330 -13.02 3.93 7.80
N TYR A 331 -11.79 3.49 7.52
CA TYR A 331 -11.35 3.23 6.15
C TYR A 331 -12.13 2.09 5.47
N GLN A 332 -12.78 1.21 6.23
CA GLN A 332 -13.69 0.20 5.67
C GLN A 332 -14.89 0.85 4.98
N ASP A 333 -15.50 1.88 5.61
CA ASP A 333 -16.63 2.60 5.02
C ASP A 333 -16.22 3.28 3.70
N LEU A 334 -14.98 3.80 3.62
CA LEU A 334 -14.42 4.34 2.38
C LEU A 334 -14.29 3.26 1.30
N LEU A 335 -13.78 2.08 1.65
CA LEU A 335 -13.68 0.96 0.71
C LEU A 335 -15.06 0.54 0.21
N ASP A 336 -16.06 0.43 1.09
CA ASP A 336 -17.43 0.06 0.70
C ASP A 336 -18.02 1.05 -0.30
N VAL A 337 -17.81 2.35 -0.10
CA VAL A 337 -18.23 3.39 -1.05
C VAL A 337 -17.47 3.26 -2.36
N ALA A 338 -16.16 3.05 -2.31
CA ALA A 338 -15.33 2.90 -3.50
C ALA A 338 -15.69 1.65 -4.32
N PHE A 339 -15.94 0.53 -3.66
CA PHE A 339 -16.36 -0.73 -4.25
C PHE A 339 -17.74 -0.62 -4.90
N LYS A 340 -18.69 0.05 -4.25
CA LYS A 340 -20.02 0.30 -4.84
C LYS A 340 -19.94 1.12 -6.12
N ASP A 341 -19.11 2.17 -6.14
CA ASP A 341 -18.98 3.02 -7.32
C ASP A 341 -18.26 2.30 -8.47
N ALA A 342 -17.16 1.60 -8.19
CA ALA A 342 -16.47 0.79 -9.19
C ALA A 342 -17.31 -0.42 -9.67
N GLY A 343 -18.22 -0.91 -8.84
CA GLY A 343 -19.21 -1.93 -9.19
C GLY A 343 -20.18 -1.50 -10.30
N LEU A 344 -20.35 -0.19 -10.54
CA LEU A 344 -21.10 0.32 -11.69
C LEU A 344 -20.37 0.09 -13.02
N ILE A 345 -19.03 -0.04 -12.99
CA ILE A 345 -18.20 -0.32 -14.15
C ILE A 345 -18.12 -1.82 -14.42
N TYR A 346 -17.89 -2.62 -13.37
CA TYR A 346 -17.77 -4.07 -13.50
C TYR A 346 -18.37 -4.82 -12.30
N SER A 347 -19.70 -4.99 -12.32
CA SER A 347 -20.46 -5.52 -11.18
C SER A 347 -19.99 -6.90 -10.70
N ARG A 348 -19.59 -7.79 -11.62
CA ARG A 348 -19.20 -9.18 -11.31
C ARG A 348 -18.06 -9.28 -10.30
N LEU A 349 -17.11 -8.35 -10.33
CA LEU A 349 -15.99 -8.34 -9.39
C LEU A 349 -16.43 -7.96 -7.96
N PHE A 350 -17.54 -7.25 -7.83
CA PHE A 350 -18.06 -6.70 -6.57
C PHE A 350 -19.34 -7.39 -6.09
N GLU A 351 -19.72 -8.50 -6.73
CA GLU A 351 -20.78 -9.37 -6.23
C GLU A 351 -20.39 -9.95 -4.87
N ALA A 352 -21.39 -10.12 -3.99
CA ALA A 352 -21.17 -10.70 -2.67
C ALA A 352 -20.75 -12.17 -2.80
N THR A 353 -19.71 -12.53 -2.06
CA THR A 353 -19.09 -13.86 -2.04
C THR A 353 -18.88 -14.32 -0.60
N VAL A 354 -18.53 -15.60 -0.43
CA VAL A 354 -18.09 -16.17 0.87
C VAL A 354 -16.84 -15.50 1.46
N PHE A 355 -16.20 -14.60 0.71
CA PHE A 355 -14.98 -13.89 1.09
C PHE A 355 -15.26 -12.47 1.60
N ASP A 356 -16.53 -12.05 1.67
CA ASP A 356 -16.92 -10.68 2.00
C ASP A 356 -17.17 -10.45 3.49
N TRP A 357 -16.19 -10.84 4.31
CA TRP A 357 -16.26 -10.77 5.77
C TRP A 357 -15.07 -10.05 6.40
N TYR A 358 -14.46 -9.08 5.71
CA TYR A 358 -13.37 -8.24 6.23
C TYR A 358 -13.86 -7.26 7.33
N THR A 359 -14.38 -7.79 8.43
CA THR A 359 -14.96 -7.03 9.52
C THR A 359 -13.90 -6.58 10.51
N ASP A 360 -14.09 -5.38 11.05
CA ASP A 360 -13.24 -4.86 12.12
C ASP A 360 -13.60 -5.48 13.47
N THR A 361 -12.91 -6.55 13.85
CA THR A 361 -13.16 -7.26 15.11
C THR A 361 -12.48 -6.58 16.31
N ASP A 362 -11.42 -5.81 16.08
CA ASP A 362 -10.54 -5.26 17.12
C ASP A 362 -10.26 -3.75 17.00
N GLY A 363 -10.84 -3.06 16.01
CA GLY A 363 -10.59 -1.64 15.72
C GLY A 363 -9.28 -1.38 14.96
N GLY A 364 -8.50 -2.42 14.66
CA GLY A 364 -7.18 -2.32 14.04
C GLY A 364 -7.20 -2.28 12.51
N LEU A 365 -8.29 -2.75 11.88
CA LEU A 365 -8.35 -2.87 10.42
C LEU A 365 -8.21 -1.50 9.73
N SER A 366 -8.79 -0.46 10.31
CA SER A 366 -8.78 0.88 9.74
C SER A 366 -7.36 1.46 9.63
N GLU A 367 -6.54 1.30 10.68
CA GLU A 367 -5.13 1.73 10.68
C GLU A 367 -4.32 0.92 9.66
N LEU A 368 -4.58 -0.39 9.54
CA LEU A 368 -3.90 -1.23 8.55
C LEU A 368 -4.24 -0.80 7.12
N LEU A 369 -5.52 -0.52 6.84
CA LEU A 369 -5.97 -0.01 5.55
C LEU A 369 -5.33 1.33 5.22
N GLU A 370 -5.22 2.25 6.19
CA GLU A 370 -4.51 3.51 5.98
C GLU A 370 -3.07 3.30 5.50
N ARG A 371 -2.34 2.38 6.16
CA ARG A 371 -0.95 2.07 5.82
C ARG A 371 -0.81 1.44 4.43
N ILE A 372 -1.79 0.64 4.04
CA ILE A 372 -1.86 0.02 2.71
C ILE A 372 -2.16 1.09 1.65
N LEU A 373 -3.20 1.90 1.87
CA LEU A 373 -3.59 2.98 0.97
C LEU A 373 -2.47 4.00 0.80
N TYR A 374 -1.74 4.33 1.87
CA TYR A 374 -0.57 5.21 1.83
C TYR A 374 0.49 4.71 0.85
N ARG A 375 0.86 3.43 0.92
CA ARG A 375 1.85 2.82 0.01
C ARG A 375 1.33 2.74 -1.42
N LEU A 376 0.08 2.33 -1.60
CA LEU A 376 -0.54 2.26 -2.92
C LEU A 376 -0.72 3.64 -3.57
N ASN A 377 -0.77 4.71 -2.77
CA ASN A 377 -0.88 6.09 -3.27
C ASN A 377 0.33 6.55 -4.09
N ALA A 378 1.49 5.93 -3.90
CA ALA A 378 2.70 6.23 -4.67
C ALA A 378 2.57 5.86 -6.16
N PHE A 379 1.73 4.86 -6.48
CA PHE A 379 1.64 4.32 -7.83
C PHE A 379 0.62 5.06 -8.69
N SER A 380 0.97 5.24 -9.97
CA SER A 380 0.08 5.74 -11.02
C SER A 380 -0.22 4.61 -12.00
N PHE A 381 -1.52 4.34 -12.19
CA PHE A 381 -2.00 3.34 -13.15
C PHE A 381 -2.37 3.95 -14.51
N ARG A 382 -2.06 5.23 -14.76
CA ARG A 382 -2.49 5.98 -15.96
C ARG A 382 -1.97 5.38 -17.26
N ASP A 383 -0.72 4.94 -17.24
CA ASP A 383 0.00 4.46 -18.43
C ASP A 383 0.18 2.95 -18.38
N VAL A 384 -0.64 2.24 -17.59
CA VAL A 384 -0.53 0.78 -17.45
C VAL A 384 -0.90 0.12 -18.78
N ASP A 385 0.04 -0.64 -19.34
CA ASP A 385 -0.25 -1.45 -20.52
C ASP A 385 -0.91 -2.78 -20.13
N ARG A 386 -1.50 -3.43 -21.12
CA ARG A 386 -2.21 -4.70 -20.96
C ARG A 386 -1.29 -5.82 -20.46
N ASP A 387 -0.08 -5.91 -21.00
CA ASP A 387 0.86 -7.00 -20.71
C ASP A 387 1.33 -6.90 -19.26
N LEU A 388 1.49 -5.67 -18.77
CA LEU A 388 1.82 -5.34 -17.40
C LEU A 388 0.68 -5.69 -16.45
N LEU A 389 -0.59 -5.41 -16.80
CA LEU A 389 -1.74 -5.88 -16.01
C LEU A 389 -1.76 -7.42 -15.91
N GLY A 390 -1.46 -8.12 -17.00
CA GLY A 390 -1.31 -9.57 -17.01
C GLY A 390 -0.19 -10.05 -16.09
N LYS A 391 1.01 -9.47 -16.19
CA LYS A 391 2.17 -9.75 -15.33
C LYS A 391 1.85 -9.51 -13.86
N ILE A 392 1.19 -8.40 -13.56
CA ILE A 392 0.73 -8.03 -12.23
C ILE A 392 -0.20 -9.11 -11.67
N TYR A 393 -1.21 -9.55 -12.44
CA TYR A 393 -2.12 -10.62 -12.05
C TYR A 393 -1.42 -11.97 -11.83
N GLN A 394 -0.50 -12.33 -12.70
CA GLN A 394 0.32 -13.54 -12.57
C GLN A 394 1.17 -13.56 -11.30
N ARG A 395 1.69 -12.40 -10.92
CA ARG A 395 2.56 -12.23 -9.75
C ARG A 395 1.76 -12.06 -8.45
N PHE A 396 0.51 -11.59 -8.52
CA PHE A 396 -0.40 -11.56 -7.37
C PHE A 396 -0.72 -12.93 -6.79
N LEU A 397 -0.79 -13.97 -7.65
CA LEU A 397 -1.17 -15.32 -7.24
C LEU A 397 0.08 -16.18 -6.98
N PRO A 398 0.30 -16.67 -5.74
CA PRO A 398 1.43 -17.52 -5.40
C PRO A 398 1.49 -18.73 -6.33
N ALA A 399 2.71 -19.16 -6.70
CA ALA A 399 2.90 -20.25 -7.65
C ALA A 399 2.16 -21.55 -7.26
N GLU A 400 2.10 -21.86 -5.95
CA GLU A 400 1.35 -23.00 -5.44
C GLU A 400 -0.16 -22.88 -5.65
N LYS A 401 -0.68 -21.64 -5.57
CA LYS A 401 -2.10 -21.35 -5.81
C LYS A 401 -2.42 -21.43 -7.30
N ARG A 402 -1.58 -20.86 -8.17
CA ARG A 402 -1.71 -21.01 -9.63
C ARG A 402 -1.71 -22.47 -10.06
N LYS A 403 -0.79 -23.26 -9.51
CA LYS A 403 -0.70 -24.71 -9.78
C LYS A 403 -1.93 -25.49 -9.30
N ARG A 404 -2.51 -25.10 -8.17
CA ARG A 404 -3.73 -25.73 -7.61
C ARG A 404 -5.00 -25.34 -8.36
N LEU A 405 -5.11 -24.09 -8.81
CA LEU A 405 -6.24 -23.59 -9.59
C LEU A 405 -6.17 -23.97 -11.07
N GLY A 406 -5.05 -24.54 -11.54
CA GLY A 406 -4.81 -24.78 -12.96
C GLY A 406 -4.60 -23.48 -13.75
N GLU A 407 -4.34 -22.36 -13.07
CA GLU A 407 -4.12 -21.03 -13.65
C GLU A 407 -2.71 -20.90 -14.22
N PHE A 408 -2.45 -21.67 -15.28
CA PHE A 408 -1.37 -21.39 -16.22
C PHE A 408 -1.92 -20.52 -17.32
N TYR A 409 -1.52 -19.25 -17.33
CA TYR A 409 -1.88 -18.34 -18.40
C TYR A 409 -1.22 -18.81 -19.69
N THR A 410 -1.98 -18.77 -20.77
CA THR A 410 -1.46 -19.06 -22.11
C THR A 410 -0.65 -17.84 -22.58
N ASP A 411 0.59 -18.06 -23.00
CA ASP A 411 1.45 -16.99 -23.52
C ASP A 411 0.78 -16.27 -24.70
N ASP A 412 0.96 -14.96 -24.80
CA ASP A 412 0.27 -14.13 -25.79
C ASP A 412 0.56 -14.59 -27.23
N GLU A 413 1.80 -15.01 -27.53
CA GLU A 413 2.18 -15.56 -28.83
C GLU A 413 1.39 -16.83 -29.19
N VAL A 414 1.07 -17.66 -28.20
CA VAL A 414 0.29 -18.88 -28.39
C VAL A 414 -1.18 -18.52 -28.60
N VAL A 415 -1.72 -17.56 -27.84
CA VAL A 415 -3.10 -17.08 -28.01
C VAL A 415 -3.29 -16.47 -29.40
N ASP A 416 -2.37 -15.61 -29.82
CA ASP A 416 -2.39 -14.97 -31.15
C ASP A 416 -2.33 -15.99 -32.28
N TYR A 417 -1.43 -16.96 -32.15
CA TYR A 417 -1.32 -18.05 -33.11
C TYR A 417 -2.65 -18.79 -33.23
N ILE A 418 -3.30 -19.12 -32.10
CA ILE A 418 -4.58 -19.84 -32.12
C ILE A 418 -5.69 -18.98 -32.74
N LEU A 419 -5.83 -17.71 -32.33
CA LEU A 419 -6.82 -16.78 -32.88
C LEU A 419 -6.65 -16.58 -34.40
N TRP A 420 -5.39 -16.45 -34.85
CA TRP A 420 -5.07 -16.37 -36.28
C TRP A 420 -5.42 -17.67 -37.00
N ARG A 421 -5.06 -18.83 -36.44
CA ARG A 421 -5.32 -20.15 -37.06
C ARG A 421 -6.80 -20.48 -37.20
N ILE A 422 -7.63 -20.01 -36.29
CA ILE A 422 -9.10 -20.21 -36.38
C ILE A 422 -9.78 -19.12 -37.22
N GLY A 423 -9.01 -18.20 -37.81
CA GLY A 423 -9.51 -17.13 -38.68
C GLY A 423 -10.22 -16.00 -37.93
N PHE A 424 -10.04 -15.92 -36.60
CA PHE A 424 -10.66 -14.89 -35.77
C PHE A 424 -9.95 -13.54 -35.97
N SER A 425 -8.62 -13.55 -36.13
CA SER A 425 -7.82 -12.33 -36.24
C SER A 425 -8.03 -11.52 -37.52
N ASP A 426 -8.48 -12.17 -38.58
CA ASP A 426 -8.68 -11.55 -39.90
C ASP A 426 -10.18 -11.43 -40.24
N ASP A 427 -11.09 -11.69 -39.28
CA ASP A 427 -12.54 -11.63 -39.50
C ASP A 427 -13.02 -10.16 -39.41
N PRO A 428 -13.48 -9.54 -40.52
CA PRO A 428 -13.97 -8.17 -40.50
C PRO A 428 -15.24 -8.00 -39.66
N ASP A 429 -15.96 -9.09 -39.36
CA ASP A 429 -17.18 -9.09 -38.56
C ASP A 429 -16.95 -9.52 -37.10
N VAL A 430 -15.70 -9.59 -36.65
CA VAL A 430 -15.29 -10.13 -35.34
C VAL A 430 -16.09 -9.58 -34.16
N GLY A 431 -16.40 -8.27 -34.16
CA GLY A 431 -17.16 -7.60 -33.10
C GLY A 431 -18.62 -8.07 -32.98
N SER A 432 -19.13 -8.82 -33.96
CA SER A 432 -20.47 -9.41 -33.96
C SER A 432 -20.47 -10.92 -33.70
N ARG A 433 -19.29 -11.54 -33.59
CA ARG A 433 -19.13 -12.97 -33.34
C ARG A 433 -19.28 -13.28 -31.85
N ILE A 434 -19.79 -14.47 -31.56
CA ILE A 434 -19.82 -15.02 -30.20
C ILE A 434 -18.60 -15.92 -30.05
N ALA A 435 -17.65 -15.51 -29.21
CA ALA A 435 -16.54 -16.35 -28.79
C ALA A 435 -16.90 -17.04 -27.46
N LEU A 436 -16.69 -18.35 -27.39
CA LEU A 436 -16.86 -19.14 -26.16
C LEU A 436 -15.52 -19.73 -25.76
N ASP A 437 -14.98 -19.26 -24.65
CA ASP A 437 -13.84 -19.86 -23.98
C ASP A 437 -14.30 -20.48 -22.64
N PRO A 438 -14.57 -21.80 -22.61
CA PRO A 438 -15.10 -22.48 -21.43
C PRO A 438 -14.07 -22.67 -20.31
N ALA A 439 -12.81 -22.28 -20.53
CA ALA A 439 -11.73 -22.34 -19.56
C ALA A 439 -10.94 -21.03 -19.53
N CYS A 440 -11.64 -19.90 -19.61
CA CYS A 440 -11.06 -18.61 -19.98
C CYS A 440 -10.01 -18.05 -19.03
N GLY A 441 -9.92 -18.50 -17.77
CA GLY A 441 -8.96 -17.97 -16.80
C GLY A 441 -9.04 -16.44 -16.70
N SER A 442 -7.92 -15.74 -16.90
CA SER A 442 -7.84 -14.26 -17.01
C SER A 442 -8.49 -13.67 -18.27
N ASN A 443 -9.18 -14.49 -19.06
CA ASN A 443 -9.80 -14.14 -20.33
C ASN A 443 -8.81 -13.62 -21.39
N THR A 444 -7.58 -14.14 -21.43
CA THR A 444 -6.54 -13.68 -22.37
C THR A 444 -7.01 -13.80 -23.83
N PHE A 445 -7.70 -14.90 -24.20
CA PHE A 445 -8.32 -15.06 -25.51
C PHE A 445 -9.33 -13.95 -25.82
N GLY A 446 -10.28 -13.70 -24.90
CA GLY A 446 -11.30 -12.67 -25.10
C GLY A 446 -10.70 -11.26 -25.20
N VAL A 447 -9.68 -10.94 -24.40
CA VAL A 447 -9.02 -9.63 -24.48
C VAL A 447 -8.16 -9.53 -25.74
N ARG A 448 -7.48 -10.59 -26.22
CA ARG A 448 -6.71 -10.55 -27.49
C ARG A 448 -7.68 -10.39 -28.67
N ALA A 449 -8.80 -11.10 -28.65
CA ALA A 449 -9.87 -11.01 -29.63
C ALA A 449 -10.53 -9.62 -29.75
N ALA A 450 -10.69 -8.90 -28.64
CA ALA A 450 -11.41 -7.62 -28.61
C ALA A 450 -10.57 -6.38 -28.99
N VAL A 451 -9.25 -6.52 -29.12
CA VAL A 451 -8.29 -5.40 -29.23
C VAL A 451 -7.50 -5.44 -30.56
N GLN A 452 -7.92 -6.28 -31.50
CA GLN A 452 -7.28 -6.39 -32.83
C GLN A 452 -7.73 -5.29 -33.80
#